data_AF-A0A7C2MY91-F1
#
_entry.id   AF-A0A7C2MY91-F1
#
_cell.length_a   1.000
_cell.length_b   1.000
_cell.length_c   1.000
_cell.angle_alpha   90.00
_cell.angle_beta   90.00
_cell.angle_gamma   90.00
#
_symmetry.space_group_name_H-M   'P 1'
#
loop_
_entity.id
_entity.type
_entity.pdbx_description
1 polymer ?
#
loop_
_entity_poly.entity_id
_entity_poly.type
_entity_poly.pdbx_seq_one_letter_code
_entity_poly.pdbx_strand_id
1 'polypeptide(L)'
;MKIRIPMIPRDNVFRKSLRDMLMKDNPYASHWVDAVIRTAYSFMENWRKRYLKGRARKIRPRVRRRFARCKITLMKIDYGAKSIRITLRPGEHLTVTWRSTWFEHRVKDWVVGEVIIKDDRIVIPFKSSKEIYVRRAIGWDCNELSLDGYEPIIGFIHVDMRSLQSMKIAYGGRKRLHRD
;
A
#
# COMPACT_ATOMS: atom_id res chain seq x y z
N MET A 1 -4.41 -13.95 27.72
CA MET A 1 -4.95 -14.78 26.60
C MET A 1 -3.78 -15.17 25.69
N LYS A 2 -3.37 -16.45 25.60
CA LYS A 2 -2.26 -16.89 24.73
C LYS A 2 -2.69 -16.76 23.26
N ILE A 3 -2.15 -15.78 22.53
CA ILE A 3 -2.43 -15.59 21.11
C ILE A 3 -1.80 -16.76 20.34
N ARG A 4 -2.62 -17.68 19.82
CA ARG A 4 -2.14 -18.71 18.88
C ARG A 4 -1.75 -18.05 17.56
N ILE A 5 -0.48 -18.17 17.18
CA ILE A 5 0.09 -17.57 15.97
C ILE A 5 -0.37 -18.38 14.74
N PRO A 6 -1.09 -17.78 13.78
CA PRO A 6 -1.46 -18.45 12.55
C PRO A 6 -0.21 -18.71 11.70
N MET A 7 -0.04 -19.95 11.24
CA MET A 7 0.98 -20.34 10.27
C MET A 7 0.39 -20.30 8.87
N ILE A 8 1.10 -19.64 7.95
CA ILE A 8 0.78 -19.62 6.53
C ILE A 8 1.82 -20.54 5.86
N PRO A 9 1.42 -21.61 5.17
CA PRO A 9 2.35 -22.47 4.45
C PRO A 9 3.18 -21.65 3.47
N ARG A 10 4.49 -21.89 3.41
CA ARG A 10 5.42 -21.12 2.54
C ARG A 10 6.44 -22.01 1.85
N ASP A 11 6.40 -23.31 2.11
CA ASP A 11 7.29 -24.29 1.52
C ASP A 11 7.08 -24.38 0.01
N ASN A 12 8.16 -24.68 -0.71
CA ASN A 12 8.16 -24.73 -2.16
C ASN A 12 7.31 -25.89 -2.69
N VAL A 13 7.19 -26.99 -1.93
CA VAL A 13 6.37 -28.15 -2.29
C VAL A 13 4.90 -27.77 -2.33
N PHE A 14 4.38 -27.13 -1.28
CA PHE A 14 3.03 -26.60 -1.22
C PHE A 14 2.77 -25.57 -2.31
N ARG A 15 3.70 -24.63 -2.53
CA ARG A 15 3.55 -23.61 -3.59
C ARG A 15 3.47 -24.23 -4.98
N LYS A 16 4.29 -25.25 -5.26
CA LYS A 16 4.26 -26.00 -6.53
C LYS A 16 2.94 -26.75 -6.68
N SER A 17 2.55 -27.52 -5.67
CA SER A 17 1.26 -28.25 -5.64
C SER A 17 0.05 -27.32 -5.86
N LEU A 18 0.02 -26.18 -5.18
CA LEU A 18 -1.04 -25.17 -5.36
C LEU A 18 -1.05 -24.60 -6.77
N ARG A 19 0.13 -24.30 -7.34
CA ARG A 19 0.24 -23.81 -8.71
C ARG A 19 -0.25 -24.85 -9.71
N ASP A 20 0.18 -26.10 -9.57
CA ASP A 20 -0.20 -27.19 -10.47
C ASP A 20 -1.72 -27.45 -10.41
N MET A 21 -2.31 -27.39 -9.22
CA MET A 21 -3.77 -27.47 -9.03
C MET A 21 -4.50 -26.33 -9.76
N LEU A 22 -4.05 -25.09 -9.60
CA LEU A 22 -4.68 -23.93 -10.24
C LEU A 22 -4.47 -23.88 -11.75
N MET A 23 -3.45 -24.56 -12.27
CA MET A 23 -3.16 -24.60 -13.71
C MET A 23 -4.07 -25.55 -14.49
N LYS A 24 -4.62 -26.61 -13.87
CA LYS A 24 -5.41 -27.65 -14.57
C LYS A 24 -6.63 -27.08 -15.30
N ASP A 25 -7.36 -26.18 -14.65
CA ASP A 25 -8.60 -25.60 -15.18
C ASP A 25 -8.42 -24.14 -15.60
N ASN A 26 -7.18 -23.73 -15.94
CA ASN A 26 -6.87 -22.33 -16.23
C ASN A 26 -7.00 -22.02 -17.73
N PRO A 27 -8.04 -21.27 -18.17
CA PRO A 27 -8.15 -20.84 -19.56
C PRO A 27 -7.28 -19.60 -19.86
N TYR A 28 -6.62 -19.00 -18.87
CA TYR A 28 -5.85 -17.77 -19.01
C TYR A 28 -4.35 -18.02 -19.16
N ALA A 29 -3.58 -16.99 -19.51
CA ALA A 29 -2.12 -17.08 -19.51
C ALA A 29 -1.60 -17.55 -18.14
N SER A 30 -0.62 -18.46 -18.14
CA SER A 30 -0.11 -19.13 -16.93
C SER A 30 0.35 -18.17 -15.83
N HIS A 31 0.85 -16.98 -16.20
CA HIS A 31 1.25 -15.95 -15.24
C HIS A 31 0.09 -15.35 -14.43
N TRP A 32 -1.17 -15.56 -14.84
CA TRP A 32 -2.33 -15.21 -14.01
C TRP A 32 -2.39 -16.06 -12.74
N VAL A 33 -2.02 -17.34 -12.81
CA VAL A 33 -1.94 -18.21 -11.63
C VAL A 33 -0.92 -17.66 -10.62
N ASP A 34 0.27 -17.27 -11.10
CA ASP A 34 1.28 -16.65 -10.24
C ASP A 34 0.77 -15.35 -9.59
N ALA A 35 0.02 -14.53 -10.35
CA ALA A 35 -0.57 -13.29 -9.85
C ALA A 35 -1.64 -13.52 -8.77
N VAL A 36 -2.49 -14.54 -8.94
CA VAL A 36 -3.51 -14.95 -7.97
C VAL A 36 -2.86 -15.44 -6.68
N ILE A 37 -1.88 -16.35 -6.79
CA ILE A 37 -1.14 -16.87 -5.63
C ILE A 37 -0.50 -15.72 -4.86
N ARG A 38 0.25 -14.84 -5.53
CA ARG A 38 0.89 -13.67 -4.89
C ARG A 38 -0.13 -12.77 -4.17
N THR A 39 -1.29 -12.54 -4.78
CA THR A 39 -2.36 -11.72 -4.20
C THR A 39 -2.95 -12.37 -2.95
N ALA A 40 -3.23 -13.67 -2.99
CA ALA A 40 -3.72 -14.43 -1.86
C ALA A 40 -2.75 -14.40 -0.68
N TYR A 41 -1.45 -14.60 -0.93
CA TYR A 41 -0.41 -14.49 0.12
C TYR A 41 -0.35 -13.09 0.73
N SER A 42 -0.45 -12.03 -0.08
CA SER A 42 -0.50 -10.65 0.44
C SER A 42 -1.68 -10.43 1.38
N PHE A 43 -2.86 -10.98 1.06
CA PHE A 43 -4.04 -10.90 1.93
C PHE A 43 -3.87 -11.66 3.24
N MET A 44 -3.36 -12.89 3.17
CA MET A 44 -3.11 -13.70 4.37
C MET A 44 -2.07 -13.03 5.27
N GLU A 45 -1.01 -12.46 4.71
CA GLU A 45 0.04 -11.78 5.48
C GLU A 45 -0.49 -10.51 6.14
N ASN A 46 -1.26 -9.70 5.42
CA ASN A 46 -1.89 -8.50 5.98
C ASN A 46 -2.89 -8.84 7.09
N TRP A 47 -3.70 -9.89 6.90
CA TRP A 47 -4.59 -10.40 7.95
C TRP A 47 -3.80 -10.86 9.18
N ARG A 48 -2.74 -11.67 8.99
CA ARG A 48 -1.88 -12.15 10.08
C ARG A 48 -1.26 -10.99 10.86
N LYS A 49 -0.71 -9.98 10.18
CA LYS A 49 -0.18 -8.76 10.80
C LYS A 49 -1.23 -8.03 11.65
N ARG A 50 -2.46 -7.90 11.15
CA ARG A 50 -3.56 -7.27 11.91
C ARG A 50 -4.00 -8.11 13.10
N TYR A 51 -4.06 -9.43 12.94
CA TYR A 51 -4.42 -10.37 14.00
C TYR A 51 -3.43 -10.32 15.15
N LEU A 52 -2.12 -10.34 14.86
CA LEU A 52 -1.06 -10.23 15.87
C LEU A 52 -1.11 -8.90 16.65
N LYS A 53 -1.59 -7.82 16.00
CA LYS A 53 -1.81 -6.51 16.64
C LYS A 53 -3.14 -6.40 17.39
N GLY A 54 -3.93 -7.47 17.50
CA GLY A 54 -5.27 -7.43 18.10
C GLY A 54 -6.33 -6.66 17.27
N ARG A 55 -6.01 -6.26 16.02
CA ARG A 55 -6.87 -5.47 15.13
C ARG A 55 -7.71 -6.31 14.16
N ALA A 56 -7.67 -7.63 14.30
CA ALA A 56 -8.47 -8.56 13.51
C ALA A 56 -8.85 -9.78 14.34
N ARG A 57 -10.06 -10.30 14.11
CA ARG A 57 -10.54 -11.54 14.70
C ARG A 57 -9.90 -12.76 14.02
N LYS A 58 -9.92 -13.90 14.71
CA LYS A 58 -9.46 -15.21 14.20
C LYS A 58 -10.45 -15.78 13.16
N ILE A 59 -10.66 -15.07 12.06
CA ILE A 59 -11.59 -15.42 10.99
C ILE A 59 -10.79 -15.51 9.70
N ARG A 60 -11.09 -16.51 8.86
CA ARG A 60 -10.47 -16.66 7.54
C ARG A 60 -10.77 -15.42 6.69
N PRO A 61 -9.75 -14.72 6.14
CA PRO A 61 -9.98 -13.57 5.27
C PRO A 61 -10.75 -14.02 4.02
N ARG A 62 -11.75 -13.23 3.63
CA ARG A 62 -12.58 -13.48 2.43
C ARG A 62 -12.52 -12.28 1.49
N VAL A 63 -12.31 -12.56 0.21
CA VAL A 63 -12.39 -11.55 -0.85
C VAL A 63 -13.87 -11.35 -1.19
N ARG A 64 -14.38 -10.12 -1.01
CA ARG A 64 -15.80 -9.80 -1.21
C ARG A 64 -16.14 -9.30 -2.61
N ARG A 65 -15.15 -8.82 -3.37
CA ARG A 65 -15.34 -8.23 -4.71
C ARG A 65 -14.36 -8.89 -5.66
N ARG A 66 -14.81 -9.16 -6.88
CA ARG A 66 -13.95 -9.68 -7.94
C ARG A 66 -13.01 -8.58 -8.41
N PHE A 67 -11.75 -8.95 -8.57
CA PHE A 67 -10.74 -8.13 -9.20
C PHE A 67 -9.58 -9.03 -9.64
N ALA A 68 -8.83 -8.59 -10.63
CA ALA A 68 -7.62 -9.25 -11.08
C ALA A 68 -6.48 -8.23 -11.11
N ARG A 69 -5.40 -8.49 -10.37
CA ARG A 69 -4.20 -7.64 -10.39
C ARG A 69 -3.23 -8.18 -11.43
N CYS A 70 -3.02 -7.42 -12.50
CA CYS A 70 -2.13 -7.77 -13.59
C CYS A 70 -0.68 -7.69 -13.11
N LYS A 71 0.00 -8.84 -13.09
CA LYS A 71 1.46 -8.87 -12.92
C LYS A 71 2.09 -8.14 -14.11
N ILE A 72 3.21 -7.46 -13.90
CA ILE A 72 3.92 -6.72 -14.96
C ILE A 72 4.23 -7.62 -16.17
N THR A 73 4.52 -8.91 -15.95
CA THR A 73 4.78 -9.88 -17.03
C THR A 73 3.58 -10.17 -17.94
N LEU A 74 2.36 -9.82 -17.51
CA LEU A 74 1.13 -9.91 -18.32
C LEU A 74 0.84 -8.62 -19.09
N MET A 75 1.69 -7.60 -18.96
CA MET A 75 1.45 -6.27 -19.49
C MET A 75 2.58 -5.87 -20.46
N LYS A 76 2.21 -5.19 -21.55
CA LYS A 76 3.13 -4.33 -22.30
C LYS A 76 2.61 -2.90 -22.22
N ILE A 77 3.51 -1.96 -21.95
CA ILE A 77 3.18 -0.55 -21.79
C ILE A 77 3.84 0.21 -22.93
N ASP A 78 3.05 0.97 -23.67
CA ASP A 78 3.52 1.95 -24.65
C ASP A 78 3.27 3.34 -24.09
N TYR A 79 4.34 4.00 -23.63
CA TYR A 79 4.26 5.35 -23.07
C TYR A 79 4.07 6.44 -24.14
N GLY A 80 4.45 6.17 -25.40
CA GLY A 80 4.24 7.10 -26.51
C GLY A 80 2.78 7.13 -26.92
N ALA A 81 2.18 5.96 -27.16
CA ALA A 81 0.75 5.81 -27.45
C ALA A 81 -0.14 5.95 -26.21
N LYS A 82 0.45 5.96 -25.00
CA LYS A 82 -0.23 6.01 -23.69
C LYS A 82 -1.24 4.88 -23.54
N SER A 83 -0.80 3.66 -23.85
CA SER A 83 -1.62 2.45 -23.80
C SER A 83 -0.95 1.29 -23.07
N ILE A 84 -1.75 0.48 -22.40
CA ILE A 84 -1.37 -0.79 -21.78
C ILE A 84 -2.07 -1.91 -22.55
N ARG A 85 -1.30 -2.88 -23.02
CA ARG A 85 -1.80 -4.15 -23.52
C ARG A 85 -1.66 -5.21 -22.44
N ILE A 86 -2.78 -5.79 -22.02
CA ILE A 86 -2.86 -6.83 -20.98
C ILE A 86 -3.17 -8.17 -21.66
N THR A 87 -2.35 -9.18 -21.46
CA THR A 87 -2.58 -10.52 -21.98
C THR A 87 -3.58 -11.27 -21.10
N LEU A 88 -4.72 -11.64 -21.66
CA LEU A 88 -5.72 -12.49 -21.00
C LEU A 88 -5.38 -13.96 -21.23
N ARG A 89 -5.23 -14.33 -22.51
CA ARG A 89 -4.83 -15.66 -22.99
C ARG A 89 -3.75 -15.49 -24.06
N PRO A 90 -3.00 -16.55 -24.43
CA PRO A 90 -2.14 -16.49 -25.60
C PRO A 90 -2.93 -16.00 -26.83
N GLY A 91 -2.49 -14.91 -27.49
CA GLY A 91 -3.19 -14.30 -28.62
C GLY A 91 -4.38 -13.40 -28.26
N GLU A 92 -4.88 -13.42 -27.02
CA GLU A 92 -6.00 -12.60 -26.57
C GLU A 92 -5.54 -11.49 -25.63
N HIS A 93 -5.79 -10.24 -26.03
CA HIS A 93 -5.31 -9.06 -25.32
C HIS A 93 -6.42 -8.04 -25.05
N LEU A 94 -6.38 -7.43 -23.87
CA LEU A 94 -7.16 -6.26 -23.50
C LEU A 94 -6.26 -5.01 -23.61
N THR A 95 -6.67 -4.04 -24.42
CA THR A 95 -5.95 -2.77 -24.56
C THR A 95 -6.67 -1.68 -23.77
N VAL A 96 -5.91 -0.96 -22.95
CA VAL A 96 -6.40 0.14 -22.11
C VAL A 96 -5.57 1.38 -22.43
N THR A 97 -6.21 2.46 -22.86
CA THR A 97 -5.53 3.74 -23.12
C THR A 97 -5.81 4.73 -22.00
N TRP A 98 -4.81 5.54 -21.66
CA TRP A 98 -5.00 6.76 -20.86
C TRP A 98 -4.73 8.03 -21.69
N ARG A 99 -4.59 7.90 -23.01
CA ARG A 99 -4.51 9.04 -23.93
C ARG A 99 -5.79 9.88 -23.85
N SER A 100 -5.63 11.20 -23.90
CA SER A 100 -6.69 12.21 -23.85
C SER A 100 -7.55 12.14 -22.59
N THR A 101 -7.07 11.49 -21.53
CA THR A 101 -7.75 11.49 -20.24
C THR A 101 -7.40 12.76 -19.47
N TRP A 102 -8.32 13.22 -18.61
CA TRP A 102 -8.14 14.45 -17.82
C TRP A 102 -6.88 14.43 -16.92
N PHE A 103 -6.36 13.25 -16.59
CA PHE A 103 -5.19 13.07 -15.72
C PHE A 103 -3.89 12.84 -16.49
N GLU A 104 -3.91 12.79 -17.83
CA GLU A 104 -2.73 12.47 -18.65
C GLU A 104 -1.53 13.38 -18.32
N HIS A 105 -1.76 14.69 -18.23
CA HIS A 105 -0.72 15.67 -17.92
C HIS A 105 -0.11 15.48 -16.52
N ARG A 106 -0.86 14.89 -15.58
CA ARG A 106 -0.43 14.68 -14.18
C ARG A 106 0.54 13.52 -14.04
N VAL A 107 0.52 12.59 -15.00
CA VAL A 107 1.25 11.32 -14.94
C VAL A 107 2.31 11.19 -16.03
N LYS A 108 2.67 12.31 -16.69
CA LYS A 108 3.57 12.35 -17.86
C LYS A 108 4.90 11.60 -17.64
N ASP A 109 5.47 11.73 -16.44
CA ASP A 109 6.76 11.14 -16.08
C ASP A 109 6.64 10.05 -15.00
N TRP A 110 5.45 9.45 -14.86
CA TRP A 110 5.19 8.44 -13.84
C TRP A 110 5.22 7.05 -14.46
N VAL A 111 5.73 6.08 -13.70
CA VAL A 111 5.78 4.69 -14.11
C VAL A 111 4.42 4.04 -13.87
N VAL A 112 3.89 3.37 -14.89
CA VAL A 112 2.67 2.57 -14.76
C VAL A 112 2.97 1.35 -13.89
N GLY A 113 2.17 1.17 -12.83
CA GLY A 113 2.21 0.02 -11.95
C GLY A 113 1.32 -1.14 -12.42
N GLU A 114 1.16 -2.13 -11.55
CA GLU A 114 0.29 -3.29 -11.80
C GLU A 114 -1.18 -2.88 -11.90
N VAL A 115 -1.72 -2.94 -13.12
CA VAL A 115 -3.13 -2.62 -13.40
C VAL A 115 -4.07 -3.56 -12.63
N ILE A 116 -5.22 -3.04 -12.21
CA ILE A 116 -6.25 -3.82 -11.53
C ILE A 116 -7.53 -3.79 -12.36
N ILE A 117 -7.93 -4.94 -12.87
CA ILE A 117 -9.20 -5.14 -13.56
C ILE A 117 -10.28 -5.41 -12.50
N LYS A 118 -11.40 -4.71 -12.58
CA LYS A 118 -12.61 -4.96 -11.80
C LYS A 118 -13.78 -5.15 -12.77
N ASP A 119 -14.90 -5.62 -12.24
CA ASP A 119 -16.11 -5.87 -13.02
C ASP A 119 -16.62 -4.60 -13.74
N ASP A 120 -16.46 -3.42 -13.14
CA ASP A 120 -17.01 -2.14 -13.61
C ASP A 120 -15.97 -1.17 -14.19
N ARG A 121 -14.68 -1.42 -13.95
CA ARG A 121 -13.62 -0.45 -14.26
C ARG A 121 -12.23 -1.06 -14.28
N ILE A 122 -11.30 -0.32 -14.86
CA ILE A 122 -9.87 -0.62 -14.80
C ILE A 122 -9.17 0.47 -13.98
N VAL A 123 -8.37 0.06 -13.00
CA VAL A 123 -7.56 0.97 -12.18
C VAL A 123 -6.12 0.90 -12.66
N ILE A 124 -5.59 2.02 -13.14
CA ILE A 124 -4.21 2.16 -13.59
C ILE A 124 -3.45 2.92 -12.49
N PRO A 125 -2.65 2.24 -11.65
CA PRO A 125 -1.81 2.93 -10.69
C PRO A 125 -0.61 3.55 -11.41
N PHE A 126 -0.32 4.81 -11.10
CA PHE A 126 0.90 5.47 -11.54
C PHE A 126 1.81 5.71 -10.33
N LYS A 127 3.11 5.54 -10.50
CA LYS A 127 4.12 5.73 -9.46
C LYS A 127 5.12 6.79 -9.91
N SER A 128 5.27 7.85 -9.12
CA SER A 128 6.41 8.75 -9.20
C SER A 128 7.40 8.44 -8.10
N SER A 129 8.67 8.33 -8.43
CA SER A 129 9.76 8.51 -7.46
C SER A 129 10.18 9.97 -7.51
N LYS A 130 10.11 10.66 -6.36
CA LYS A 130 10.79 11.94 -6.18
C LYS A 130 12.00 11.67 -5.30
N GLU A 131 13.19 11.91 -5.83
CA GLU A 131 14.37 11.98 -4.98
C GLU A 131 14.28 13.30 -4.20
N ILE A 132 13.97 13.19 -2.91
CA ILE A 132 13.99 14.34 -2.02
C ILE A 132 15.43 14.47 -1.53
N TYR A 133 16.17 15.39 -2.12
CA TYR A 133 17.49 15.76 -1.62
C TYR A 133 17.32 16.62 -0.38
N VAL A 134 17.39 16.01 0.80
CA VAL A 134 17.31 16.73 2.07
C VAL A 134 18.70 17.33 2.35
N ARG A 135 18.89 18.60 1.97
CA ARG A 135 20.16 19.32 2.21
C ARG A 135 20.47 19.45 3.70
N ARG A 136 19.43 19.63 4.52
CA ARG A 136 19.49 19.85 5.95
C ARG A 136 18.29 19.18 6.59
N ALA A 137 18.53 18.36 7.59
CA ALA A 137 17.49 17.69 8.36
C ALA A 137 17.67 18.09 9.82
N ILE A 138 16.60 18.56 10.46
CA ILE A 138 16.55 18.75 11.90
C ILE A 138 15.76 17.59 12.48
N GLY A 139 16.39 16.80 13.34
CA GLY A 139 15.69 15.80 14.15
C GLY A 139 15.00 16.51 15.30
N TRP A 140 13.68 16.37 15.41
CA TRP A 140 12.90 16.93 16.52
C TRP A 140 12.49 15.82 17.49
N ASP A 141 12.78 16.02 18.77
CA ASP A 141 12.23 15.27 19.89
C ASP A 141 11.28 16.16 20.68
N CYS A 142 10.12 15.63 21.04
CA CYS A 142 9.08 16.41 21.72
C CYS A 142 8.73 15.72 23.03
N ASN A 143 8.96 16.44 24.12
CA ASN A 143 8.64 16.05 25.48
C ASN A 143 7.51 16.95 26.02
N GLU A 144 7.03 16.66 27.23
CA GLU A 144 5.92 17.45 27.81
C GLU A 144 6.30 18.93 28.01
N LEU A 145 7.55 19.18 28.39
CA LEU A 145 8.04 20.51 28.76
C LEU A 145 9.08 21.08 27.78
N SER A 146 9.48 20.33 26.76
CA SER A 146 10.46 20.80 25.78
C SER A 146 10.19 20.27 24.39
N LEU A 147 10.62 21.05 23.40
CA LEU A 147 10.76 20.62 22.02
C LEU A 147 12.21 20.85 21.61
N ASP A 148 12.93 19.74 21.41
CA ASP A 148 14.37 19.70 21.22
C ASP A 148 14.70 19.32 19.78
N GLY A 149 15.39 20.21 19.08
CA GLY A 149 15.89 20.00 17.72
C GLY A 149 17.39 19.71 17.73
N TYR A 150 17.85 18.86 16.81
CA TYR A 150 19.28 18.73 16.51
C TYR A 150 19.54 18.74 15.01
N GLU A 151 20.48 19.57 14.58
CA GLU A 151 21.03 19.56 13.22
C GLU A 151 22.56 19.70 13.27
N PRO A 152 23.34 18.92 12.51
CA PRO A 152 24.80 18.86 12.69
C PRO A 152 25.58 20.19 12.53
N ILE A 153 25.00 21.21 11.89
CA ILE A 153 25.64 22.52 11.66
C ILE A 153 25.16 23.55 12.70
N ILE A 154 23.87 23.55 13.05
CA ILE A 154 23.26 24.44 14.04
C ILE A 154 23.55 23.98 15.48
N GLY A 155 23.70 22.67 15.69
CA GLY A 155 23.72 22.05 17.00
C GLY A 155 22.31 21.85 17.59
N PHE A 156 22.22 21.87 18.91
CA PHE A 156 20.97 21.69 19.63
C PHE A 156 20.13 22.97 19.65
N ILE A 157 18.83 22.82 19.36
CA ILE A 157 17.81 23.85 19.45
C ILE A 157 16.89 23.45 20.61
N HIS A 158 16.83 24.24 21.67
CA HIS A 158 15.95 23.96 22.81
C HIS A 158 14.79 24.97 22.84
N VAL A 159 13.56 24.46 22.84
CA VAL A 159 12.35 25.28 23.01
C VAL A 159 11.64 24.85 24.28
N ASP A 160 11.51 25.79 25.23
CA ASP A 160 10.77 25.56 26.47
C ASP A 160 9.26 25.63 26.22
N MET A 161 8.55 24.56 26.57
CA MET A 161 7.10 24.41 26.37
C MET A 161 6.30 24.67 27.66
N ARG A 162 6.94 25.03 28.79
CA ARG A 162 6.27 25.25 30.08
C ARG A 162 5.19 26.32 30.04
N SER A 163 5.42 27.42 29.32
CA SER A 163 4.42 28.48 29.14
C SER A 163 3.17 27.98 28.39
N LEU A 164 3.37 27.18 27.36
CA LEU A 164 2.30 26.54 26.58
C LEU A 164 1.52 25.52 27.41
N GLN A 165 2.20 24.71 28.23
CA GLN A 165 1.52 23.79 29.16
C GLN A 165 0.73 24.56 30.22
N SER A 166 1.29 25.65 30.76
CA SER A 166 0.60 26.51 31.73
C SER A 166 -0.68 27.11 31.13
N MET A 167 -0.61 27.62 29.89
CA MET A 167 -1.79 28.10 29.17
C MET A 167 -2.80 26.97 28.93
N LYS A 168 -2.36 25.79 28.48
CA LYS A 168 -3.23 24.63 28.27
C LYS A 168 -3.97 24.24 29.54
N ILE A 169 -3.30 24.23 30.71
CA ILE A 169 -3.91 23.93 32.01
C ILE A 169 -4.94 25.01 32.36
N ALA A 170 -4.56 26.28 32.29
CA ALA A 170 -5.44 27.40 32.64
C ALA A 170 -6.72 27.43 31.76
N TYR A 171 -6.59 27.26 30.45
CA TYR A 171 -7.73 27.26 29.53
C TYR A 171 -8.48 25.91 29.49
N GLY A 172 -7.81 24.80 29.77
CA GLY A 172 -8.42 23.48 29.91
C GLY A 172 -9.34 23.40 31.13
N GLY A 173 -8.94 24.03 32.25
CA GLY A 173 -9.76 24.18 33.45
C GLY A 173 -11.01 25.02 33.22
N ARG A 174 -10.91 26.12 32.45
CA ARG A 174 -12.06 26.98 32.11
C ARG A 174 -13.14 26.25 31.29
N LYS A 175 -12.78 25.33 30.40
CA LYS A 175 -13.76 24.53 29.65
C LYS A 175 -14.54 23.52 30.50
N ARG A 176 -14.01 23.14 31.68
CA ARG A 176 -14.68 22.26 32.63
C ARG A 176 -15.73 22.99 33.46
N LEU A 177 -15.47 24.25 33.81
CA LEU A 177 -16.36 25.09 34.64
C LEU A 177 -17.60 25.62 33.90
N HIS A 178 -17.66 25.50 32.56
CA HIS A 178 -18.80 25.92 31.73
C HIS A 178 -19.63 24.74 31.20
N ARG A 179 -19.51 23.56 31.81
CA ARG A 179 -20.24 22.34 31.42
C ARG A 179 -21.17 21.78 32.49
N ASP A 180 -21.35 22.51 33.59
CA ASP A 180 -22.35 22.22 34.63
C ASP A 180 -23.52 23.18 34.52
#